data_AF-A0A3B0YMC0-F1
#
_entry.id   AF-A0A3B0YMC0-F1
#
_cell.length_a   1.000
_cell.length_b   1.000
_cell.length_c   1.000
_cell.angle_alpha   90.00
_cell.angle_beta   90.00
_cell.angle_gamma   90.00
#
_symmetry.space_group_name_H-M   'P 1'
#
loop_
_entity.id
_entity.type
_entity.pdbx_description
1 polymer ?
#
loop_
_entity_poly.entity_id
_entity_poly.type
_entity_poly.pdbx_seq_one_letter_code
_entity_poly.pdbx_strand_id
1 'polypeptide(L)'
;MKKIFCLLGILLLISCNEGYEMNKIGPLISNITSSLTADDEEQALEEVWKYIFDNRIYIEILAIDQSGNMTDINEMDDLSNVVKVRVVFSKGENSNTLEWKPIAIDNVFILFRES
;
A
#
# COMPACT_ATOMS: atom_id res chain seq x y z
N MET A 1 -28.94 4.85 -37.86
CA MET A 1 -28.80 4.34 -36.47
C MET A 1 -27.67 3.30 -36.38
N LYS A 2 -26.40 3.71 -36.44
CA LYS A 2 -25.23 2.79 -36.41
C LYS A 2 -24.04 3.27 -35.58
N LYS A 3 -24.14 4.43 -34.91
CA LYS A 3 -23.02 5.03 -34.15
C LYS A 3 -23.11 4.86 -32.62
N ILE A 4 -24.25 4.42 -32.09
CA ILE A 4 -24.47 4.34 -30.63
C ILE A 4 -23.90 3.04 -30.02
N PHE A 5 -23.74 1.98 -30.82
CA PHE A 5 -23.25 0.68 -30.33
C PHE A 5 -21.74 0.64 -30.02
N CYS A 6 -20.94 1.60 -30.48
CA CYS A 6 -19.50 1.62 -30.17
C CYS A 6 -19.17 2.27 -28.82
N LEU A 7 -20.03 3.12 -28.26
CA LEU A 7 -19.74 3.79 -26.98
C LEU A 7 -19.88 2.85 -25.77
N LEU A 8 -20.82 1.91 -25.82
CA LEU A 8 -21.03 0.95 -24.72
C LEU A 8 -19.88 -0.07 -24.58
N GLY A 9 -19.18 -0.40 -25.66
CA GLY A 9 -18.04 -1.31 -25.61
C GLY A 9 -16.79 -0.71 -24.95
N ILE A 10 -16.61 0.61 -25.02
CA ILE A 10 -15.45 1.32 -24.44
C ILE A 10 -15.65 1.53 -22.93
N LEU A 11 -16.88 1.69 -22.45
CA LEU A 11 -17.19 1.87 -21.02
C LEU A 11 -16.94 0.60 -20.19
N LEU A 12 -17.07 -0.59 -20.76
CA LEU A 12 -16.86 -1.87 -20.04
C LEU A 12 -15.39 -2.25 -19.83
N LEU A 13 -14.45 -1.63 -20.56
CA LEU A 13 -13.02 -1.93 -20.42
C LEU A 13 -12.35 -1.16 -19.28
N ILE A 14 -12.95 -0.06 -18.84
CA ILE A 14 -12.37 0.81 -17.79
C ILE A 14 -12.60 0.20 -16.40
N SER A 15 -13.76 -0.44 -16.18
CA SER A 15 -14.13 -1.03 -14.88
C SER A 15 -13.42 -2.36 -14.57
N CYS A 16 -12.66 -2.93 -15.50
CA CYS A 16 -11.93 -4.20 -15.29
C CYS A 16 -10.43 -3.98 -14.97
N ASN A 17 -9.94 -2.74 -15.08
CA ASN A 17 -8.52 -2.45 -14.86
C ASN A 17 -8.18 -2.31 -13.37
N GLU A 18 -9.08 -1.72 -12.58
CA GLU A 18 -8.86 -1.42 -11.14
C GLU A 18 -8.59 -2.67 -10.28
N GLY A 19 -9.23 -3.79 -10.59
CA GLY A 19 -8.98 -5.06 -9.90
C GLY A 19 -7.62 -5.68 -10.24
N TYR A 20 -7.08 -5.41 -11.45
CA TYR A 20 -5.79 -5.95 -11.88
C TYR A 20 -4.64 -5.32 -11.10
N GLU A 21 -4.69 -4.01 -10.81
CA GLU A 21 -3.59 -3.38 -10.10
C GLU A 21 -3.50 -3.82 -8.63
N MET A 22 -4.65 -4.04 -7.97
CA MET A 22 -4.66 -4.53 -6.59
C MET A 22 -4.20 -6.00 -6.46
N ASN A 23 -4.32 -6.80 -7.53
CA ASN A 23 -3.82 -8.19 -7.53
C ASN A 23 -2.29 -8.29 -7.40
N LYS A 24 -1.53 -7.29 -7.88
CA LYS A 24 -0.06 -7.28 -7.75
C LYS A 24 0.43 -6.81 -6.39
N ILE A 25 -0.39 -6.08 -5.64
CA ILE A 25 -0.02 -5.62 -4.29
C ILE A 25 0.23 -6.79 -3.34
N GLY A 26 -0.59 -7.84 -3.38
CA GLY A 26 -0.44 -9.01 -2.49
C GLY A 26 0.95 -9.67 -2.57
N PRO A 27 1.44 -10.04 -3.77
CA PRO A 27 2.80 -10.56 -3.94
C PRO A 27 3.90 -9.59 -3.47
N LEU A 28 3.79 -8.29 -3.72
CA LEU A 28 4.79 -7.32 -3.28
C LEU A 28 4.82 -7.19 -1.75
N ILE A 29 3.65 -7.19 -1.09
CA ILE A 29 3.53 -7.22 0.37
C ILE A 29 4.22 -8.46 0.97
N SER A 30 4.11 -9.62 0.31
CA SER A 30 4.74 -10.86 0.78
C SER A 30 6.26 -10.70 0.89
N ASN A 31 6.89 -9.92 0.00
CA ASN A 31 8.33 -9.67 0.05
C ASN A 31 8.70 -8.91 1.34
N ILE A 32 7.93 -7.90 1.74
CA ILE A 32 8.15 -7.15 3.01
C ILE A 32 8.13 -8.11 4.20
N THR A 33 7.07 -8.94 4.30
CA THR A 33 6.91 -9.84 5.46
C THR A 33 7.89 -11.01 5.50
N SER A 34 8.60 -11.28 4.40
CA SER A 34 9.59 -12.35 4.29
C SER A 34 11.04 -11.85 4.35
N SER A 35 11.26 -10.53 4.42
CA SER A 35 12.58 -9.93 4.63
C SER A 35 13.22 -10.44 5.92
N LEU A 36 14.52 -10.73 5.86
CA LEU A 36 15.31 -11.21 7.00
C LEU A 36 16.23 -10.14 7.57
N THR A 37 16.49 -9.08 6.80
CA THR A 37 17.34 -7.95 7.18
C THR A 37 16.64 -6.62 6.92
N ALA A 38 17.11 -5.55 7.55
CA ALA A 38 16.59 -4.20 7.34
C ALA A 38 16.77 -3.75 5.87
N ASP A 39 17.90 -4.10 5.24
CA ASP A 39 18.20 -3.77 3.84
C ASP A 39 17.25 -4.50 2.88
N ASP A 40 16.93 -5.77 3.14
CA ASP A 40 15.96 -6.54 2.33
C ASP A 40 14.55 -5.96 2.46
N GLU A 41 14.18 -5.50 3.68
CA GLU A 41 12.90 -4.83 3.93
C GLU A 41 12.82 -3.48 3.22
N GLU A 42 13.89 -2.68 3.27
CA GLU A 42 13.99 -1.40 2.55
C GLU A 42 13.76 -1.60 1.05
N GLN A 43 14.46 -2.54 0.42
CA GLN A 43 14.29 -2.82 -1.02
C GLN A 43 12.86 -3.25 -1.36
N ALA A 44 12.26 -4.13 -0.56
CA ALA A 44 10.87 -4.57 -0.76
C ALA A 44 9.88 -3.39 -0.63
N LEU A 45 10.11 -2.49 0.32
CA LEU A 45 9.30 -1.28 0.50
C LEU A 45 9.48 -0.28 -0.65
N GLU A 46 10.68 -0.15 -1.22
CA GLU A 46 10.91 0.69 -2.40
C GLU A 46 10.16 0.18 -3.64
N GLU A 47 10.12 -1.15 -3.85
CA GLU A 47 9.32 -1.75 -4.91
C GLU A 47 7.83 -1.48 -4.73
N VAL A 48 7.33 -1.61 -3.50
CA VAL A 48 5.95 -1.30 -3.15
C VAL A 48 5.64 0.18 -3.36
N TRP A 49 6.47 1.09 -2.86
CA TRP A 49 6.31 2.54 -3.03
C TRP A 49 6.25 2.92 -4.51
N LYS A 50 7.17 2.41 -5.33
CA LYS A 50 7.17 2.65 -6.77
C LYS A 50 5.87 2.17 -7.42
N TYR A 51 5.41 0.98 -7.05
CA TYR A 51 4.16 0.43 -7.58
C TYR A 51 2.93 1.25 -7.17
N ILE A 52 2.86 1.68 -5.90
CA ILE A 52 1.80 2.56 -5.40
C ILE A 52 1.76 3.84 -6.24
N PHE A 53 2.91 4.48 -6.42
CA PHE A 53 3.05 5.73 -7.15
C PHE A 53 2.62 5.60 -8.61
N ASP A 54 3.21 4.64 -9.34
CA ASP A 54 2.94 4.42 -10.77
C ASP A 54 1.45 4.13 -11.04
N ASN A 55 0.75 3.52 -10.07
CA ASN A 55 -0.64 3.09 -10.22
C ASN A 55 -1.65 3.96 -9.47
N ARG A 56 -1.21 5.06 -8.85
CA ARG A 56 -2.03 6.00 -8.07
C ARG A 56 -2.89 5.31 -7.00
N ILE A 57 -2.25 4.42 -6.25
CA ILE A 57 -2.90 3.72 -5.13
C ILE A 57 -2.84 4.64 -3.91
N TYR A 58 -3.97 4.81 -3.24
CA TYR A 58 -4.01 5.54 -1.97
C TYR A 58 -3.54 4.64 -0.84
N ILE A 59 -2.77 5.19 0.09
CA ILE A 59 -2.33 4.48 1.29
C ILE A 59 -2.74 5.24 2.55
N GLU A 60 -3.15 4.49 3.56
CA GLU A 60 -3.33 4.94 4.94
C GLU A 60 -2.40 4.09 5.82
N ILE A 61 -1.69 4.73 6.74
CA ILE A 61 -0.68 4.06 7.56
C ILE A 61 -1.01 4.32 9.04
N LEU A 62 -1.31 3.24 9.76
CA LEU A 62 -1.64 3.26 11.17
C LEU A 62 -0.52 2.60 11.95
N ALA A 63 0.01 3.32 12.94
CA ALA A 63 0.96 2.79 13.89
C ALA A 63 0.22 2.09 15.05
N ILE A 64 0.74 0.94 15.47
CA ILE A 64 0.18 0.14 16.56
C ILE A 64 1.19 0.07 17.70
N ASP A 65 0.78 0.55 18.88
CA ASP A 65 1.62 0.57 20.09
C ASP A 65 1.60 -0.78 20.85
N GLN A 66 2.37 -0.86 21.95
CA GLN A 66 2.41 -2.04 22.82
C GLN A 66 1.07 -2.39 23.48
N SER A 67 0.17 -1.41 23.62
CA SER A 67 -1.17 -1.60 24.20
C SER A 67 -2.19 -2.01 23.13
N GLY A 68 -1.81 -2.02 21.85
CA GLY A 68 -2.69 -2.30 20.71
C GLY A 68 -3.49 -1.08 20.23
N ASN A 69 -3.19 0.12 20.72
CA ASN A 69 -3.83 1.33 20.22
C ASN A 69 -3.33 1.64 18.81
N MET A 70 -4.26 2.05 17.94
CA MET A 70 -3.96 2.43 16.56
C MET A 70 -4.05 3.95 16.46
N THR A 71 -3.01 4.57 15.92
CA THR A 71 -2.95 6.01 15.66
C THR A 71 -2.51 6.23 14.22
N ASP A 72 -3.07 7.22 13.53
CA ASP A 72 -2.53 7.65 12.24
C ASP A 72 -1.10 8.12 12.48
N ILE A 73 -0.17 7.54 11.75
CA ILE A 73 1.26 7.81 11.91
C ILE A 73 1.63 9.25 11.58
N ASN A 74 0.83 9.96 10.77
CA ASN A 74 1.01 11.39 10.52
C ASN A 74 0.64 12.25 11.75
N GLU A 75 -0.09 11.71 12.70
CA GLU A 75 -0.43 12.36 13.98
C GLU A 75 0.61 12.08 15.07
N MET A 76 1.65 11.29 14.78
CA MET A 76 2.68 10.89 15.74
C MET A 76 3.98 11.67 15.54
N ASP A 77 4.45 12.33 16.60
CA ASP A 77 5.76 12.99 16.63
C ASP A 77 6.90 12.01 16.98
N ASP A 78 6.58 10.85 17.55
CA ASP A 78 7.54 9.85 18.03
C ASP A 78 7.03 8.43 17.77
N LEU A 79 7.84 7.62 17.06
CA LEU A 79 7.55 6.22 16.73
C LEU A 79 8.22 5.21 17.68
N SER A 80 8.88 5.66 18.75
CA SER A 80 9.65 4.81 19.66
C SER A 80 8.83 3.67 20.31
N ASN A 81 7.53 3.89 20.51
CA ASN A 81 6.62 2.92 21.12
C ASN A 81 5.86 2.04 20.11
N VAL A 82 6.11 2.24 18.81
CA VAL A 82 5.44 1.50 17.74
C VAL A 82 6.03 0.09 17.63
N VAL A 83 5.17 -0.92 17.70
CA VAL A 83 5.59 -2.33 17.60
C VAL A 83 5.13 -2.99 16.31
N LYS A 84 4.11 -2.43 15.67
CA LYS A 84 3.62 -2.88 14.37
C LYS A 84 3.07 -1.69 13.59
N VAL A 85 2.97 -1.87 12.29
CA VAL A 85 2.33 -0.93 11.38
C VAL A 85 1.26 -1.66 10.59
N ARG A 86 0.15 -0.98 10.34
CA ARG A 86 -0.89 -1.40 9.40
C ARG A 86 -0.92 -0.42 8.24
N VAL A 87 -0.73 -0.91 7.02
CA VAL A 87 -0.91 -0.13 5.80
C VAL A 87 -2.16 -0.63 5.09
N VAL A 88 -3.09 0.28 4.81
CA VAL A 88 -4.27 0.03 3.97
C VAL A 88 -4.00 0.63 2.60
N PHE A 89 -4.00 -0.21 1.57
CA PHE A 89 -3.87 0.18 0.17
C PHE A 89 -5.26 0.20 -0.45
N SER A 90 -5.63 1.27 -1.15
CA SER A 90 -6.95 1.38 -1.78
C SER A 90 -6.90 2.03 -3.16
N LYS A 91 -7.76 1.54 -4.06
CA LYS A 91 -7.98 2.09 -5.39
C LYS A 91 -9.41 1.76 -5.86
N GLY A 92 -10.24 2.79 -6.01
CA GLY A 92 -11.67 2.59 -6.27
C GLY A 92 -12.34 1.89 -5.09
N GLU A 93 -13.10 0.83 -5.37
CA GLU A 93 -13.78 0.01 -4.35
C GLU A 93 -12.88 -1.12 -3.78
N ASN A 94 -11.66 -1.28 -4.31
CA ASN A 94 -10.76 -2.35 -3.91
C ASN A 94 -9.80 -1.89 -2.82
N SER A 95 -9.60 -2.74 -1.81
CA SER A 95 -8.64 -2.50 -0.73
C SER A 95 -7.84 -3.75 -0.39
N ASN A 96 -6.59 -3.56 0.04
CA ASN A 96 -5.76 -4.61 0.61
C ASN A 96 -5.08 -4.06 1.88
N THR A 97 -4.77 -4.93 2.83
CA THR A 97 -4.22 -4.53 4.13
C THR A 97 -2.98 -5.35 4.45
N LEU A 98 -1.89 -4.67 4.78
CA LEU A 98 -0.69 -5.25 5.35
C LEU A 98 -0.61 -4.88 6.82
N GLU A 99 -0.49 -5.86 7.72
CA GLU A 99 -0.05 -5.63 9.10
C GLU A 99 1.28 -6.36 9.30
N TRP A 100 2.33 -5.63 9.68
CA TRP A 100 3.65 -6.22 9.92
C TRP A 100 4.38 -5.52 11.06
N LYS A 101 5.45 -6.17 11.53
CA LYS A 101 6.40 -5.60 12.47
C LYS A 101 7.66 -5.20 11.69
N PRO A 102 7.95 -3.90 11.53
CA PRO A 102 9.15 -3.46 10.83
C PRO A 102 10.42 -4.00 11.49
N ILE A 103 11.41 -4.40 10.68
CA ILE A 103 12.74 -4.77 11.18
C ILE A 103 13.47 -3.52 11.63
N ALA A 104 13.41 -2.45 10.82
CA ALA A 104 13.84 -1.12 11.18
C ALA A 104 12.64 -0.17 11.06
N ILE A 105 12.28 0.52 12.15
CA ILE A 105 11.09 1.40 12.15
C ILE A 105 11.22 2.53 11.11
N ASP A 106 12.45 2.97 10.84
CA ASP A 106 12.71 4.04 9.87
C ASP A 106 12.37 3.63 8.42
N ASN A 107 12.37 2.33 8.11
CA ASN A 107 11.99 1.86 6.78
C ASN A 107 10.53 2.20 6.43
N VAL A 108 9.67 2.37 7.45
CA VAL A 108 8.27 2.77 7.24
C VAL A 108 8.20 4.13 6.54
N PHE A 109 9.18 5.01 6.74
CA PHE A 109 9.25 6.34 6.09
C PHE A 109 9.39 6.27 4.57
N ILE A 110 9.83 5.13 4.00
CA ILE A 110 9.90 4.92 2.55
C ILE A 110 8.53 5.12 1.90
N LEU A 111 7.45 4.72 2.60
CA LEU A 111 6.09 4.84 2.09
C LEU A 111 5.55 6.29 2.12
N PHE A 112 6.23 7.23 2.80
CA PHE A 112 5.85 8.64 2.89
C PHE A 112 6.59 9.55 1.93
N ARG A 113 7.56 9.02 1.17
CA ARG A 113 8.35 9.84 0.25
C ARG A 113 7.39 10.55 -0.70
N GLU A 114 7.33 11.88 -0.56
CA GLU A 114 6.59 12.74 -1.48
C GLU A 114 7.11 12.51 -2.90
N SER A 115 6.19 12.58 -3.85
CA SER A 115 6.43 12.39 -5.27
C SER A 115 6.01 13.61 -6.07
#